data_AF-A0A484H0U4-F1
#
_entry.id   AF-A0A484H0U4-F1
#
_cell.length_a   1.000
_cell.length_b   1.000
_cell.length_c   1.000
_cell.angle_alpha   90.00
_cell.angle_beta   90.00
_cell.angle_gamma   90.00
#
_symmetry.space_group_name_H-M   'P 1'
#
loop_
_entity.id
_entity.type
_entity.pdbx_description
1 polymer ?
#
loop_
_entity_poly.entity_id
_entity_poly.type
_entity_poly.pdbx_seq_one_letter_code
_entity_poly.pdbx_strand_id
1 'polypeptide(L)'
;ETFYQRFKHFQYHEASGPREALSQLRVLCCEWLRPELHTKEQILELLVLEQFLSILPEEFQTWVREHHPENGEEAVAVVENIERELE
;
A
#
# COMPACT_ATOMS: atom_id res chain seq x y z
N GLU A 1 6.10 7.98 5.03
CA GLU A 1 5.72 7.67 3.64
C GLU A 1 6.09 6.22 3.36
N THR A 2 5.12 5.38 2.98
CA THR A 2 5.36 3.94 2.76
C THR A 2 6.06 3.72 1.41
N PHE A 3 6.81 2.63 1.26
CA PHE A 3 7.45 2.26 -0.02
C PHE A 3 6.43 2.18 -1.17
N TYR A 4 5.20 1.76 -0.87
CA TYR A 4 4.07 1.79 -1.81
C TYR A 4 3.77 3.19 -2.34
N GLN A 5 3.77 4.22 -1.49
CA GLN A 5 3.47 5.59 -1.94
C GLN A 5 4.53 6.09 -2.92
N ARG A 6 5.81 5.78 -2.68
CA ARG A 6 6.90 6.11 -3.61
C ARG A 6 6.73 5.38 -4.94
N PHE A 7 6.36 4.09 -4.92
CA PHE A 7 6.07 3.33 -6.14
C PHE A 7 4.88 3.91 -6.92
N LYS A 8 3.77 4.20 -6.24
CA LYS A 8 2.52 4.70 -6.83
C LYS A 8 2.65 6.11 -7.41
N HIS A 9 3.37 6.98 -6.71
CA HIS A 9 3.49 8.39 -7.08
C HIS A 9 4.70 8.69 -7.96
N PHE A 10 5.54 7.71 -8.29
CA PHE A 10 6.63 7.87 -9.23
C PHE A 10 6.15 8.46 -10.56
N GLN A 11 6.76 9.56 -10.97
CA GLN A 11 6.42 10.29 -12.18
C GLN A 11 7.48 10.08 -13.26
N TYR A 12 7.04 9.98 -14.52
CA TYR A 12 7.95 9.75 -15.65
C TYR A 12 9.04 10.83 -15.80
N HIS A 13 8.76 12.07 -15.40
CA HIS A 13 9.72 13.18 -15.49
C HIS A 13 10.89 13.07 -14.49
N GLU A 14 10.80 12.18 -13.51
CA GLU A 14 11.89 11.87 -12.58
C GLU A 14 12.98 10.98 -13.22
N ALA A 15 12.73 10.46 -14.44
CA ALA A 15 13.66 9.62 -15.19
C ALA A 15 14.12 10.28 -16.50
N SER A 16 15.34 9.95 -16.93
CA SER A 16 15.94 10.44 -18.17
C SER A 16 15.37 9.76 -19.43
N GLY A 17 14.46 8.80 -19.26
CA GLY A 17 13.83 8.07 -20.36
C GLY A 17 13.12 6.79 -19.93
N PRO A 18 12.50 6.07 -20.88
CA PRO A 18 11.58 4.97 -20.56
C PRO A 18 12.27 3.75 -19.94
N ARG A 19 13.53 3.49 -20.33
CA ARG A 19 14.31 2.39 -19.76
C ARG A 19 14.67 2.65 -18.31
N GLU A 20 15.04 3.90 -17.99
CA GLU A 20 15.34 4.30 -16.63
C GLU A 20 14.07 4.30 -15.77
N ALA A 21 12.97 4.87 -16.28
CA ALA A 21 11.67 4.85 -15.58
C ALA A 21 11.24 3.43 -15.20
N LEU A 22 11.30 2.47 -16.15
CA LEU A 22 10.98 1.08 -15.87
C LEU A 22 11.95 0.44 -14.85
N SER A 23 13.24 0.79 -14.91
CA SER A 23 14.23 0.29 -13.94
C SER A 23 13.94 0.82 -12.53
N GLN A 24 13.62 2.11 -12.39
CA GLN A 24 13.27 2.71 -11.11
C GLN A 24 11.98 2.12 -10.54
N LEU A 25 10.93 1.94 -11.37
CA LEU A 25 9.70 1.27 -10.95
C LEU A 25 9.95 -0.15 -10.45
N ARG A 26 10.85 -0.92 -11.07
CA ARG A 26 11.23 -2.26 -10.60
C ARG A 26 11.89 -2.21 -9.22
N VAL A 27 12.81 -1.26 -9.00
CA VAL A 27 13.46 -1.07 -7.70
C VAL A 27 12.43 -0.72 -6.63
N LEU A 28 11.56 0.27 -6.88
CA LEU A 28 10.51 0.68 -5.96
C LEU A 28 9.53 -0.46 -5.65
N CYS A 29 9.17 -1.26 -6.67
CA CYS A 29 8.33 -2.44 -6.49
C CYS A 29 9.01 -3.51 -5.60
N CYS A 30 10.31 -3.75 -5.77
CA CYS A 30 11.07 -4.63 -4.89
C CYS A 30 11.19 -4.08 -3.47
N GLU A 31 11.40 -2.77 -3.28
CA GLU A 31 11.43 -2.14 -1.95
C GLU A 31 10.08 -2.26 -1.23
N TRP A 32 8.97 -2.13 -1.98
CA TRP A 32 7.62 -2.29 -1.44
C TRP A 32 7.27 -3.74 -1.14
N LEU A 33 7.37 -4.63 -2.12
CA LEU A 33 6.88 -6.01 -2.00
C LEU A 33 7.89 -6.97 -1.36
N ARG A 34 9.18 -6.60 -1.30
CA ARG A 34 10.28 -7.38 -0.69
C ARG A 34 10.21 -8.88 -1.03
N PRO A 35 10.24 -9.26 -2.33
CA PRO A 35 10.06 -10.65 -2.76
C PRO A 35 11.14 -11.61 -2.25
N GLU A 36 12.24 -11.09 -1.71
CA GLU A 36 13.28 -11.88 -1.04
C GLU A 36 12.85 -12.37 0.36
N LEU A 37 11.81 -11.76 0.94
CA LEU A 37 11.32 -12.03 2.29
C LEU A 37 9.87 -12.53 2.32
N HIS A 38 9.09 -12.19 1.30
CA HIS A 38 7.68 -12.56 1.21
C HIS A 38 7.45 -13.70 0.22
N THR A 39 6.58 -14.63 0.59
CA THR A 39 6.04 -15.61 -0.35
C THR A 39 5.12 -14.94 -1.36
N LYS A 40 4.78 -15.67 -2.43
CA LYS A 40 3.80 -15.20 -3.42
C LYS A 40 2.47 -14.83 -2.76
N GLU A 41 1.99 -15.64 -1.84
CA GLU A 41 0.73 -15.44 -1.13
C GLU A 41 0.80 -14.16 -0.28
N GLN A 42 1.89 -13.94 0.45
CA GLN A 42 2.09 -12.71 1.22
C GLN A 42 2.14 -11.46 0.31
N ILE A 43 2.79 -11.55 -0.86
CA ILE A 43 2.76 -10.46 -1.86
C ILE A 43 1.33 -10.18 -2.33
N LEU A 44 0.54 -11.21 -2.62
CA LEU A 44 -0.86 -11.02 -3.02
C LEU A 44 -1.68 -10.33 -1.93
N GLU A 45 -1.49 -10.71 -0.66
CA GLU A 45 -2.16 -10.07 0.47
C GLU A 45 -1.75 -8.59 0.63
N LEU A 46 -0.49 -8.23 0.40
CA LEU A 46 -0.07 -6.82 0.37
C LEU A 46 -0.77 -6.03 -0.74
N LEU A 47 -0.96 -6.64 -1.93
CA LEU A 47 -1.70 -5.99 -3.01
C LEU A 47 -3.19 -5.81 -2.66
N VAL A 48 -3.80 -6.82 -2.03
CA VAL A 48 -5.19 -6.76 -1.55
C VAL A 48 -5.34 -5.67 -0.49
N LEU A 49 -4.43 -5.60 0.48
CA LEU A 49 -4.42 -4.57 1.51
C LEU A 49 -4.35 -3.17 0.90
N GLU A 50 -3.39 -2.91 0.02
CA GLU A 50 -3.27 -1.57 -0.60
C GLU A 50 -4.50 -1.21 -1.43
N GLN A 51 -5.13 -2.18 -2.10
CA GLN A 51 -6.39 -1.95 -2.80
C GLN A 51 -7.53 -1.66 -1.82
N PHE A 52 -7.64 -2.41 -0.72
CA PHE A 52 -8.66 -2.22 0.32
C PHE A 52 -8.54 -0.81 0.92
N LEU A 53 -7.34 -0.40 1.32
CA LEU A 53 -7.08 0.94 1.85
C LEU A 53 -7.46 2.05 0.85
N SER A 54 -7.31 1.81 -0.45
CA SER A 54 -7.62 2.80 -1.49
C SER A 54 -9.11 3.00 -1.77
N ILE A 55 -9.95 2.01 -1.44
CA ILE A 55 -11.40 2.07 -1.68
C ILE A 55 -12.19 2.49 -0.44
N LEU A 56 -11.54 2.58 0.72
CA LEU A 56 -12.19 3.04 1.94
C LEU A 56 -12.68 4.49 1.78
N PRO A 57 -13.89 4.81 2.29
CA PRO A 57 -14.37 6.18 2.40
C PRO A 57 -13.37 7.07 3.17
N GLU A 58 -13.36 8.38 2.87
CA GLU A 58 -12.40 9.33 3.45
C GLU A 58 -12.43 9.37 4.98
N GLU A 59 -13.60 9.17 5.58
CA GLU A 59 -13.79 9.11 7.04
C GLU A 59 -12.95 8.02 7.72
N PHE A 60 -12.75 6.88 7.05
CA PHE A 60 -11.94 5.77 7.58
C PHE A 60 -10.46 5.87 7.18
N GLN A 61 -10.13 6.53 6.07
CA GLN A 61 -8.74 6.60 5.59
C GLN A 61 -7.79 7.27 6.59
N THR A 62 -8.26 8.28 7.33
CA THR A 62 -7.41 8.98 8.30
C THR A 62 -7.03 8.04 9.45
N TRP A 63 -8.00 7.35 10.02
CA TRP A 63 -7.79 6.42 11.12
C TRP A 63 -6.93 5.22 10.73
N VAL A 64 -7.20 4.61 9.58
CA VAL A 64 -6.43 3.46 9.13
C VAL A 64 -4.98 3.84 8.84
N ARG A 65 -4.71 5.05 8.36
CA ARG A 65 -3.34 5.57 8.23
C ARG A 65 -2.64 5.74 9.57
N GLU A 66 -3.34 6.13 10.63
CA GLU A 66 -2.74 6.25 11.97
C GLU A 66 -2.37 4.89 12.56
N HIS A 67 -3.21 3.88 12.31
CA HIS A 67 -3.02 2.52 12.82
C HIS A 67 -2.01 1.67 12.03
N HIS A 68 -1.66 2.05 10.79
CA HIS A 68 -0.65 1.39 9.95
C HIS A 68 -0.81 -0.16 9.90
N PRO A 69 -1.96 -0.70 9.46
CA PRO A 69 -2.17 -2.15 9.42
C PRO A 69 -1.13 -2.84 8.53
N GLU A 70 -0.61 -3.98 8.98
CA GLU A 70 0.37 -4.77 8.22
C GLU A 70 -0.31 -5.82 7.32
N ASN A 71 -1.60 -6.10 7.53
CA ASN A 71 -2.39 -7.05 6.76
C ASN A 71 -3.88 -6.66 6.68
N GLY A 72 -4.63 -7.36 5.83
CA GLY A 72 -6.05 -7.09 5.60
C GLY A 72 -6.92 -7.24 6.86
N GLU A 73 -6.65 -8.24 7.70
CA GLU A 73 -7.42 -8.50 8.92
C GLU A 73 -7.26 -7.35 9.94
N GLU A 74 -6.06 -6.82 10.10
CA GLU A 74 -5.81 -5.63 10.93
C GLU A 74 -6.55 -4.40 10.38
N ALA A 75 -6.54 -4.20 9.07
CA ALA A 75 -7.25 -3.08 8.45
C ALA A 75 -8.77 -3.18 8.66
N VAL A 76 -9.34 -4.39 8.52
CA VAL A 76 -10.76 -4.64 8.79
C VAL A 76 -11.10 -4.37 10.26
N ALA A 77 -10.30 -4.90 11.19
CA ALA A 77 -10.52 -4.68 12.62
C ALA A 77 -10.52 -3.19 13.01
N VAL A 78 -9.67 -2.37 12.38
CA VAL A 78 -9.68 -0.91 12.58
C VAL A 78 -10.99 -0.29 12.09
N VAL A 79 -11.44 -0.66 10.88
CA VAL A 79 -12.68 -0.13 10.29
C VAL A 79 -13.91 -0.52 11.13
N GLU A 80 -14.04 -1.79 11.50
CA GLU A 80 -15.17 -2.28 12.32
C GLU A 80 -15.25 -1.59 13.69
N ASN A 81 -14.10 -1.31 14.32
CA ASN A 81 -14.08 -0.58 15.58
C ASN A 81 -14.62 0.85 15.43
N ILE A 82 -14.27 1.54 14.34
CA ILE A 82 -14.74 2.91 14.07
C ILE A 82 -16.24 2.90 13.73
N GLU A 83 -16.69 1.97 12.89
CA GLU A 83 -18.11 1.82 12.58
C GLU A 83 -18.95 1.70 13.85
N ARG A 84 -18.49 0.89 14.81
CA ARG A 84 -19.16 0.70 16.09
C ARG A 84 -19.08 1.91 17.04
N GLU A 85 -18.10 2.80 16.87
CA GLU A 85 -18.02 4.06 17.63
C GLU A 85 -18.90 5.17 17.05
N LEU A 86 -19.29 5.04 15.77
CA LEU A 86 -20.17 5.97 15.06
C LEU A 86 -21.67 5.62 15.19
N GLU A 87 -21.99 4.39 15.62
CA GLU A 87 -23.34 3.92 16.01
C GLU A 87 -23.77 4.41 17.41
#